data_AF-A0A519WAA0-F1
#
_entry.id   AF-A0A519WAA0-F1
#
_cell.length_a   1.000
_cell.length_b   1.000
_cell.length_c   1.000
_cell.angle_alpha   90.00
_cell.angle_beta   90.00
_cell.angle_gamma   90.00
#
_symmetry.space_group_name_H-M   'P 1'
#
loop_
_entity.id
_entity.type
_entity.pdbx_description
1 polymer ?
#
loop_
_entity_poly.entity_id
_entity_poly.type
_entity_poly.pdbx_seq_one_letter_code
_entity_poly.pdbx_strand_id
1 'polypeptide(L)'
;MNRQKLVEQIRRKKSFLCVGLDTDITKIPSHLFATEDPVFEFNKAIIDATKDHTVAYKINTAFYEAQGLKGWISMGKTLDYIPKDIFTIADAKRGDIGNTAEQYAKTFFDTYPYDSVTVAPYMGKDSVSPFL
;
A
#
# COMPACT_ATOMS: atom_id res chain seq x y z
N MET A 1 -6.01 -8.63 6.59
CA MET A 1 -6.25 -9.92 5.92
C MET A 1 -5.12 -10.89 6.26
N ASN A 2 -5.41 -12.16 6.55
CA ASN A 2 -4.38 -13.17 6.86
C ASN A 2 -4.14 -14.11 5.66
N ARG A 3 -3.12 -14.98 5.75
CA ARG A 3 -2.73 -15.93 4.70
C ARG A 3 -3.90 -16.80 4.19
N GLN A 4 -4.76 -17.30 5.07
CA GLN A 4 -5.88 -18.16 4.67
C GLN A 4 -6.87 -17.41 3.77
N LYS A 5 -7.26 -16.20 4.17
CA LYS A 5 -8.14 -15.32 3.37
C LYS A 5 -7.51 -14.95 2.03
N LEU A 6 -6.20 -14.68 1.98
CA LEU A 6 -5.51 -14.40 0.72
C LEU A 6 -5.56 -15.61 -0.25
N VAL A 7 -5.31 -16.82 0.24
CA VAL A 7 -5.40 -18.04 -0.57
C VAL A 7 -6.82 -18.28 -1.09
N GLU A 8 -7.84 -17.98 -0.28
CA GLU A 8 -9.24 -18.03 -0.70
C GLU A 8 -9.52 -17.04 -1.85
N GLN A 9 -9.03 -15.79 -1.75
CA GLN A 9 -9.14 -14.79 -2.80
C GLN A 9 -8.47 -15.24 -4.10
N ILE A 10 -7.27 -15.81 -4.02
CA ILE A 10 -6.54 -16.37 -5.16
C ILE A 10 -7.37 -17.44 -5.88
N ARG A 11 -7.95 -18.38 -5.13
CA ARG A 11 -8.77 -19.45 -5.70
C ARG A 11 -10.07 -18.91 -6.31
N ARG A 12 -10.75 -17.99 -5.60
CA ARG A 12 -12.00 -17.37 -6.03
C ARG A 12 -11.84 -16.57 -7.33
N LYS A 13 -10.81 -15.71 -7.38
CA LYS A 13 -10.53 -14.85 -8.54
C LYS A 13 -9.71 -15.54 -9.63
N LYS A 14 -9.19 -16.75 -9.36
CA LYS A 14 -8.27 -17.50 -10.24
C LYS A 14 -7.08 -16.63 -10.68
N SER A 15 -6.54 -15.87 -9.74
CA SER A 15 -5.56 -14.83 -10.02
C SER A 15 -4.52 -14.75 -8.91
N PHE A 16 -3.28 -14.45 -9.31
CA PHE A 16 -2.18 -14.08 -8.43
C PHE A 16 -1.78 -12.61 -8.61
N LEU A 17 -2.59 -11.84 -9.35
CA LEU A 17 -2.27 -10.47 -9.70
C LEU A 17 -2.15 -9.61 -8.43
N CYS A 18 -1.04 -8.89 -8.35
CA CYS A 18 -0.79 -7.82 -7.40
C CYS A 18 -0.58 -6.53 -8.21
N VAL A 19 -1.47 -5.55 -8.02
CA VAL A 19 -1.41 -4.28 -8.75
C VAL A 19 -0.62 -3.27 -7.93
N GLY A 20 0.38 -2.66 -8.55
CA GLY A 20 1.14 -1.55 -7.96
C GLY A 20 0.40 -0.22 -8.12
N LEU A 21 0.36 0.58 -7.05
CA LEU A 21 -0.16 1.94 -7.04
C LEU A 21 1.01 2.92 -6.80
N ASP A 22 1.88 2.99 -7.80
CA ASP A 22 3.16 3.71 -7.78
C ASP A 22 2.97 5.06 -8.52
N THR A 23 2.22 5.98 -7.89
CA THR A 23 1.61 7.12 -8.60
C THR A 23 2.56 8.30 -8.74
N ASP A 24 3.24 8.31 -9.89
CA ASP A 24 4.00 9.45 -10.39
C ASP A 24 3.06 10.56 -10.88
N ILE A 25 3.08 11.69 -10.18
CA ILE A 25 2.23 12.85 -10.48
C ILE A 25 2.40 13.34 -11.92
N THR A 26 3.56 13.14 -12.54
CA THR A 26 3.83 13.59 -13.91
C THR A 26 3.15 12.72 -14.98
N LYS A 27 2.69 11.53 -14.60
CA LYS A 27 2.00 10.57 -15.48
C LYS A 27 0.49 10.59 -15.34
N ILE A 28 -0.04 11.40 -14.43
CA ILE A 28 -1.48 11.54 -14.21
C ILE A 28 -2.10 12.21 -15.46
N PRO A 29 -3.22 11.67 -16.00
CA PRO A 29 -3.96 12.31 -17.07
C PRO A 29 -4.37 13.76 -16.74
N SER A 30 -4.21 14.68 -17.70
CA SER A 30 -4.41 16.11 -17.50
C SER A 30 -5.78 16.49 -16.91
N HIS A 31 -6.83 15.76 -17.27
CA HIS A 31 -8.19 16.03 -16.78
C HIS A 31 -8.36 15.79 -15.27
N LEU A 32 -7.52 14.95 -14.65
CA LEU A 32 -7.60 14.68 -13.21
C LEU A 32 -7.00 15.80 -12.36
N PHE A 33 -6.18 16.69 -12.93
CA PHE A 33 -5.65 17.85 -12.19
C PHE A 33 -6.73 18.89 -11.82
N ALA A 34 -7.93 18.76 -12.38
CA ALA A 34 -9.07 19.58 -11.99
C ALA A 34 -9.75 19.10 -10.69
N THR A 35 -9.40 17.91 -10.19
CA THR A 35 -9.94 17.37 -8.93
C THR A 35 -9.14 17.88 -7.73
N GLU A 36 -9.71 17.77 -6.53
CA GLU A 36 -9.03 18.18 -5.29
C GLU A 36 -7.78 17.35 -5.00
N ASP A 37 -7.79 16.06 -5.37
CA ASP A 37 -6.74 15.10 -5.08
C ASP A 37 -6.49 14.21 -6.32
N PRO A 38 -5.68 14.70 -7.29
CA PRO A 38 -5.46 13.98 -8.55
C PRO A 38 -4.81 12.61 -8.36
N VAL A 39 -3.96 12.47 -7.33
CA VAL A 39 -3.32 11.20 -6.97
C VAL A 39 -4.35 10.18 -6.52
N PHE A 40 -5.25 10.57 -5.61
CA PHE A 40 -6.33 9.70 -5.15
C PHE A 40 -7.26 9.31 -6.30
N GLU A 41 -7.70 10.26 -7.13
CA GLU A 41 -8.63 9.97 -8.23
C GLU A 41 -8.01 9.04 -9.27
N PHE A 42 -6.71 9.20 -9.55
CA PHE A 42 -5.99 8.29 -10.44
C PHE A 42 -5.93 6.87 -9.87
N ASN A 43 -5.57 6.74 -8.58
CA ASN A 43 -5.56 5.45 -7.89
C ASN A 43 -6.93 4.80 -7.86
N LYS A 44 -7.96 5.58 -7.54
CA LYS A 44 -9.35 5.15 -7.52
C LYS A 44 -9.77 4.57 -8.88
N ALA A 45 -9.44 5.23 -9.98
CA ALA A 45 -9.74 4.74 -11.33
C ALA A 45 -9.04 3.40 -11.62
N ILE A 46 -7.77 3.24 -11.23
CA ILE A 46 -7.05 1.96 -11.35
C ILE A 46 -7.71 0.88 -10.49
N ILE A 47 -8.08 1.21 -9.25
CA ILE A 47 -8.72 0.26 -8.33
C ILE A 47 -10.06 -0.20 -8.90
N ASP A 48 -10.89 0.73 -9.37
CA ASP A 48 -12.20 0.43 -9.94
C ASP A 48 -12.09 -0.46 -11.18
N ALA A 49 -11.07 -0.27 -12.02
CA ALA A 49 -10.84 -1.06 -13.21
C ALA A 49 -10.25 -2.46 -12.95
N THR A 50 -9.61 -2.69 -11.80
CA THR A 50 -8.79 -3.90 -11.57
C THR A 50 -9.19 -4.74 -10.37
N LYS A 51 -10.04 -4.24 -9.46
CA LYS A 51 -10.42 -4.91 -8.20
C LYS A 51 -11.02 -6.31 -8.38
N ASP A 52 -11.71 -6.57 -9.48
CA ASP A 52 -12.34 -7.87 -9.75
C ASP A 52 -11.33 -8.96 -10.13
N HIS A 53 -10.12 -8.57 -10.57
CA HIS A 53 -9.07 -9.48 -11.02
C HIS A 53 -7.85 -9.53 -10.10
N THR A 54 -7.67 -8.52 -9.23
CA THR A 54 -6.52 -8.46 -8.33
C THR A 54 -6.80 -9.09 -6.97
N VAL A 55 -5.79 -9.74 -6.40
CA VAL A 55 -5.84 -10.27 -5.02
C VAL A 55 -5.08 -9.39 -4.03
N ALA A 56 -4.24 -8.49 -4.53
CA ALA A 56 -3.50 -7.55 -3.71
C ALA A 56 -3.30 -6.19 -4.39
N TYR A 57 -3.25 -5.13 -3.59
CA TYR A 57 -2.70 -3.84 -4.00
C TYR A 57 -1.44 -3.55 -3.20
N LYS A 58 -0.40 -3.11 -3.91
CA LYS A 58 0.87 -2.70 -3.33
C LYS A 58 1.07 -1.21 -3.55
N ILE A 59 1.10 -0.44 -2.48
CA ILE A 59 1.36 0.99 -2.51
C ILE A 59 2.84 1.23 -2.20
N ASN A 60 3.62 1.70 -3.18
CA ASN A 60 5.01 2.08 -2.95
C ASN A 60 5.06 3.48 -2.32
N THR A 61 5.46 3.54 -1.05
CA THR A 61 5.32 4.75 -0.23
C THR A 61 6.19 5.90 -0.73
N ALA A 62 7.29 5.63 -1.45
CA ALA A 62 8.19 6.65 -1.97
C ALA A 62 7.49 7.69 -2.87
N PHE A 63 6.52 7.25 -3.70
CA PHE A 63 5.77 8.14 -4.59
C PHE A 63 4.84 9.12 -3.85
N TYR A 64 4.50 8.79 -2.61
CA TYR A 64 3.64 9.59 -1.74
C TYR A 64 4.49 10.42 -0.78
N GLU A 65 5.52 9.82 -0.18
CA GLU A 65 6.50 10.50 0.69
C GLU A 65 7.14 11.71 0.01
N ALA A 66 7.49 11.60 -1.28
CA ALA A 66 8.07 12.68 -2.07
C ALA A 66 7.18 13.93 -2.19
N GLN A 67 5.87 13.80 -1.92
CA GLN A 67 4.90 14.90 -1.96
C GLN A 67 4.61 15.49 -0.57
N GLY A 68 5.36 15.09 0.46
CA GLY A 68 5.18 15.53 1.84
C GLY A 68 3.82 15.15 2.41
N LEU A 69 3.25 15.99 3.28
CA LEU A 69 1.99 15.72 3.97
C LEU A 69 0.83 15.39 3.01
N LYS A 70 0.75 16.06 1.87
CA LYS A 70 -0.32 15.83 0.88
C LYS A 70 -0.28 14.40 0.35
N GLY A 71 0.92 13.87 0.06
CA GLY A 71 1.05 12.50 -0.42
C GLY A 71 0.63 11.47 0.61
N TRP A 72 0.98 11.67 1.89
CA TRP A 72 0.50 10.82 2.98
C TRP A 72 -1.02 10.81 3.11
N ILE A 73 -1.67 11.98 2.93
CA ILE A 73 -3.14 12.08 2.92
C ILE A 73 -3.73 11.31 1.73
N SER A 74 -3.22 11.50 0.51
CA SER A 74 -3.68 10.78 -0.69
C SER A 74 -3.46 9.26 -0.55
N MET A 75 -2.35 8.84 0.07
CA MET A 75 -2.04 7.44 0.36
C MET A 75 -3.07 6.83 1.32
N GLY A 76 -3.41 7.55 2.40
CA GLY A 76 -4.43 7.13 3.36
C GLY A 76 -5.81 6.97 2.69
N LYS A 77 -6.25 7.98 1.92
CA LYS A 77 -7.50 7.89 1.15
C LYS A 77 -7.50 6.70 0.18
N THR A 78 -6.36 6.45 -0.49
CA THR A 78 -6.21 5.31 -1.40
C THR A 78 -6.35 3.99 -0.65
N LEU A 79 -5.67 3.84 0.48
CA LEU A 79 -5.76 2.65 1.33
C LEU A 79 -7.19 2.40 1.81
N ASP A 80 -7.89 3.44 2.24
CA ASP A 80 -9.27 3.36 2.72
C ASP A 80 -10.25 2.93 1.63
N TYR A 81 -9.99 3.34 0.38
CA TYR A 81 -10.82 3.00 -0.77
C TYR A 81 -10.64 1.55 -1.25
N ILE A 82 -9.50 0.91 -0.99
CA ILE A 82 -9.27 -0.48 -1.38
C ILE A 82 -10.31 -1.40 -0.68
N PRO A 83 -11.01 -2.27 -1.43
CA PRO A 83 -11.95 -3.23 -0.84
C PRO A 83 -11.30 -4.07 0.27
N LYS A 84 -12.00 -4.21 1.39
CA LYS A 84 -11.48 -4.90 2.59
C LYS A 84 -11.21 -6.41 2.39
N ASP A 85 -11.68 -6.98 1.28
CA ASP A 85 -11.41 -8.35 0.85
C ASP A 85 -10.28 -8.46 -0.19
N ILE A 86 -9.46 -7.41 -0.34
CA ILE A 86 -8.23 -7.40 -1.14
C ILE A 86 -7.04 -7.11 -0.22
N PHE A 87 -5.96 -7.88 -0.37
CA PHE A 87 -4.79 -7.78 0.48
C PHE A 87 -4.00 -6.49 0.21
N THR A 88 -3.56 -5.79 1.26
CA THR A 88 -2.80 -4.53 1.11
C THR A 88 -1.35 -4.68 1.53
N ILE A 89 -0.45 -4.11 0.72
CA ILE A 89 1.00 -4.15 0.95
C ILE A 89 1.52 -2.71 0.94
N ALA A 90 2.07 -2.27 2.07
CA ALA A 90 2.93 -1.09 2.11
C ALA A 90 4.32 -1.46 1.59
N ASP A 91 4.67 -1.05 0.38
CA ASP A 91 6.01 -1.24 -0.15
C ASP A 91 6.93 -0.10 0.31
N ALA A 92 7.36 -0.20 1.56
CA ALA A 92 8.08 0.83 2.30
C ALA A 92 9.57 0.48 2.56
N LYS A 93 9.96 -0.79 2.41
CA LYS A 93 11.33 -1.31 2.57
C LYS A 93 12.00 -0.86 3.88
N ARG A 94 11.24 -0.84 4.98
CA ARG A 94 11.73 -0.35 6.27
C ARG A 94 12.70 -1.33 6.92
N GLY A 95 13.73 -0.82 7.57
CA GLY A 95 14.69 -1.61 8.33
C GLY A 95 15.49 -0.71 9.24
N ASP A 96 15.49 -0.99 10.54
CA ASP A 96 16.15 -0.20 11.57
C ASP A 96 16.34 -1.05 12.85
N ILE A 97 16.93 -0.50 13.90
CA ILE A 97 17.00 -1.14 15.22
C ILE A 97 15.61 -1.24 15.87
N GLY A 98 15.43 -2.19 16.80
CA GLY A 98 14.14 -2.60 17.37
C GLY A 98 13.19 -1.45 17.71
N ASN A 99 13.59 -0.52 18.58
CA ASN A 99 12.73 0.60 18.99
C ASN A 99 12.27 1.49 17.82
N THR A 100 13.11 1.70 16.82
CA THR A 100 12.73 2.47 15.63
C THR A 100 11.85 1.64 14.69
N ALA A 101 12.16 0.35 14.53
CA ALA A 101 11.34 -0.59 13.76
C ALA A 101 9.92 -0.74 14.34
N GLU A 102 9.74 -0.65 15.66
CA GLU A 102 8.41 -0.58 16.31
C GLU A 102 7.61 0.64 15.85
N GLN A 103 8.24 1.81 15.68
CA GLN A 103 7.55 3.01 15.16
C GLN A 103 7.16 2.84 13.68
N TYR A 104 7.98 2.17 12.88
CA TYR A 104 7.62 1.81 11.52
C TYR A 104 6.45 0.81 11.48
N ALA A 105 6.45 -0.21 12.33
CA ALA A 105 5.35 -1.16 12.44
C ALA A 105 4.04 -0.44 12.83
N LYS A 106 4.08 0.41 13.86
CA LYS A 106 2.95 1.27 14.25
C LYS A 106 2.43 2.15 13.11
N THR A 107 3.33 2.68 12.28
CA THR A 107 2.93 3.49 11.12
C THR A 107 2.09 2.68 10.14
N PHE A 108 2.50 1.45 9.81
CA PHE A 108 1.89 0.64 8.75
C PHE A 108 0.85 -0.39 9.23
N PHE A 109 0.68 -0.58 10.54
CA PHE A 109 -0.37 -1.45 11.07
C PHE A 109 -1.43 -0.70 11.87
N ASP A 110 -1.08 0.40 12.55
CA ASP A 110 -2.04 1.17 13.35
C ASP A 110 -2.49 2.45 12.64
N THR A 111 -1.53 3.27 12.17
CA THR A 111 -1.83 4.60 11.61
C THR A 111 -2.41 4.51 10.20
N TYR A 112 -1.78 3.70 9.35
CA TYR A 112 -2.28 3.31 8.05
C TYR A 112 -2.43 1.80 8.07
N PRO A 113 -3.62 1.24 8.30
CA PRO A 113 -3.79 -0.17 8.64
C PRO A 113 -3.63 -1.10 7.41
N TYR A 114 -2.40 -1.27 6.95
CA TYR A 114 -2.06 -2.24 5.91
C TYR A 114 -2.08 -3.67 6.47
N ASP A 115 -2.27 -4.65 5.58
CA ASP A 115 -2.18 -6.06 5.95
C ASP A 115 -0.73 -6.55 6.04
N SER A 116 0.19 -5.85 5.38
CA SER A 116 1.61 -6.21 5.33
C SER A 116 2.48 -5.01 4.92
N VAL A 117 3.77 -5.13 5.20
CA VAL A 117 4.78 -4.14 4.83
C VAL A 117 6.05 -4.84 4.33
N THR A 118 6.73 -4.27 3.33
CA THR A 118 8.05 -4.74 2.90
C THR A 118 9.13 -4.26 3.87
N VAL A 119 10.02 -5.18 4.28
CA VAL A 119 11.09 -4.93 5.23
C VAL A 119 12.47 -5.19 4.61
N ALA A 120 13.50 -4.49 5.09
CA ALA A 120 14.89 -4.62 4.66
C ALA A 120 15.72 -5.30 5.76
N PRO A 121 15.95 -6.62 5.71
CA PRO A 121 16.51 -7.39 6.82
C PRO A 121 18.03 -7.28 6.97
N TYR A 122 18.67 -6.27 6.37
CA TYR A 122 20.12 -6.14 6.33
C TYR A 122 20.75 -6.07 7.74
N MET A 123 20.05 -5.45 8.69
CA MET A 123 20.50 -5.29 10.08
C MET A 123 20.18 -6.53 10.96
N GLY A 124 19.72 -7.63 10.35
CA GLY A 124 19.41 -8.87 11.05
C GLY A 124 18.00 -8.92 11.63
N LYS A 125 17.74 -9.95 12.45
CA LYS A 125 16.41 -10.32 12.96
C LYS A 125 15.69 -9.19 13.71
N ASP A 126 16.44 -8.35 14.43
CA ASP A 126 15.87 -7.27 15.24
C ASP A 126 15.22 -6.18 14.38
N SER A 127 15.65 -6.05 13.11
CA SER A 127 15.03 -5.14 12.14
C SER A 127 13.73 -5.64 11.51
N VAL A 128 13.37 -6.90 11.78
CA VAL A 128 12.20 -7.58 11.21
C VAL A 128 11.18 -7.95 12.28
N SER A 129 11.64 -8.38 13.45
CA SER A 129 10.79 -8.93 14.51
C SER A 129 9.67 -7.98 14.98
N PRO A 130 9.85 -6.64 15.02
CA PRO A 130 8.76 -5.72 15.38
C PRO A 130 7.58 -5.70 14.41
N PHE A 131 7.72 -6.29 13.22
CA PHE A 131 6.67 -6.35 12.20
C PHE A 131 5.88 -7.68 12.20
N LEU A 132 6.25 -8.64 13.04
CA LEU A 132 5.69 -10.01 13.09
C LEU A 132 4.71 -10.19 14.25
#